data_AF-A0AAD6KBE2-F1
#
_entry.id   AF-A0AAD6KBE2-F1
#
_cell.length_a   1.000
_cell.length_b   1.000
_cell.length_c   1.000
_cell.angle_alpha   90.00
_cell.angle_beta   90.00
_cell.angle_gamma   90.00
#
_symmetry.space_group_name_H-M   'P 1'
#
loop_
_entity.id
_entity.type
_entity.pdbx_description
1 polymer ?
#
loop_
_entity_poly.entity_id
_entity_poly.type
_entity_poly.pdbx_seq_one_letter_code
_entity_poly.pdbx_strand_id
1 'polypeptide(L)'
;MDASYGGDMTNDRPVIFPRIHVRDPYKRLGISREASEDEIQAARRFLVNQYAGHKPSVDAIESAHDKIIMQKFYDRKNPKIDLKKKVREMKQSRFIQFVTSRFQTPSTNVIIKTAIAFLVLGALTFLFPTEEGPTLQVAISLIATIYFIHDRLKSKLRAFLYGAGSFIFAWLLGTFLMVSVIPPLPLVKGPRSFEVITSLITYALLWVSSTYLK
;
A
#
# COMPACT_ATOMS: atom_id res chain seq x y z
N MET A 1 14.48 -28.61 79.57
CA MET A 1 13.26 -28.62 80.38
C MET A 1 12.53 -27.33 80.05
N ASP A 2 11.91 -27.26 78.87
CA ASP A 2 10.49 -27.59 78.60
C ASP A 2 9.55 -26.60 79.31
N ALA A 3 8.49 -26.03 78.74
CA ALA A 3 7.96 -25.91 77.39
C ALA A 3 6.79 -24.92 77.46
N SER A 4 6.33 -24.45 76.30
CA SER A 4 4.93 -24.13 75.96
C SER A 4 4.78 -22.76 75.30
N TYR A 5 5.13 -22.72 74.02
CA TYR A 5 4.59 -21.74 73.09
C TYR A 5 3.17 -22.18 72.76
N GLY A 6 2.18 -21.43 73.24
CA GLY A 6 0.77 -21.65 72.94
C GLY A 6 0.52 -21.43 71.45
N GLY A 7 0.35 -22.51 70.72
CA GLY A 7 -0.21 -22.53 69.38
C GLY A 7 -1.73 -22.47 69.41
N ASP A 8 -2.25 -22.01 68.27
CA ASP A 8 -3.57 -22.27 67.71
C ASP A 8 -4.70 -21.24 67.93
N MET A 9 -4.81 -20.35 66.94
CA MET A 9 -6.07 -20.13 66.23
C MET A 9 -5.76 -20.08 64.73
N THR A 10 -5.56 -21.26 64.13
CA THR A 10 -5.49 -21.41 62.67
C THR A 10 -6.87 -21.11 62.05
N ASN A 11 -7.07 -19.86 61.67
CA ASN A 11 -8.15 -19.46 60.78
C ASN A 11 -7.75 -19.94 59.37
N ASP A 12 -7.96 -21.22 59.09
CA ASP A 12 -7.57 -21.93 57.86
C ASP A 12 -8.45 -21.52 56.66
N ARG A 13 -8.59 -20.21 56.46
CA ARG A 13 -9.24 -19.64 55.28
C ARG A 13 -8.18 -19.48 54.22
N PRO A 14 -8.37 -20.06 53.02
CA PRO A 14 -7.41 -19.91 51.95
C PRO A 14 -7.25 -18.42 51.64
N VAL A 15 -6.01 -17.94 51.57
CA VAL A 15 -5.72 -16.53 51.24
C VAL A 15 -6.24 -16.27 49.82
N ILE A 16 -7.21 -15.38 49.70
CA ILE A 16 -7.85 -15.05 48.43
C ILE A 16 -7.06 -13.93 47.75
N PHE A 17 -6.83 -14.07 46.45
CA PHE A 17 -6.13 -13.07 45.68
C PHE A 17 -6.98 -11.80 45.51
N PRO A 18 -6.55 -10.64 46.02
CA PRO A 18 -7.38 -9.43 46.03
C PRO A 18 -7.73 -8.90 44.63
N ARG A 19 -6.90 -9.18 43.62
CA ARG A 19 -7.05 -8.66 42.25
C ARG A 19 -7.69 -9.64 41.28
N ILE A 20 -8.37 -10.67 41.77
CA ILE A 20 -8.99 -11.73 40.96
C ILE A 20 -9.97 -11.19 39.88
N HIS A 21 -10.69 -10.10 40.17
CA HIS A 21 -11.67 -9.49 39.25
C HIS A 21 -11.12 -8.38 38.34
N VAL A 22 -9.83 -8.02 38.45
CA VAL A 22 -9.25 -6.91 37.66
C VAL A 22 -9.09 -7.35 36.20
N ARG A 23 -9.70 -6.66 35.24
CA ARG A 23 -9.66 -7.08 33.82
C ARG A 23 -8.30 -6.87 33.13
N ASP A 24 -7.54 -5.84 33.52
CA ASP A 24 -6.23 -5.53 32.94
C ASP A 24 -5.17 -6.52 33.49
N PRO A 25 -4.51 -7.33 32.63
CA PRO A 25 -3.60 -8.38 33.09
C PRO A 25 -2.32 -7.82 33.75
N TYR A 26 -1.84 -6.65 33.31
CA TYR A 26 -0.67 -5.99 33.91
C TYR A 26 -0.99 -5.50 35.33
N LYS A 27 -2.15 -4.86 35.49
CA LYS A 27 -2.63 -4.42 36.82
C LYS A 27 -2.99 -5.59 37.73
N ARG A 28 -3.46 -6.70 37.16
CA ARG A 28 -3.76 -7.94 37.89
C ARG A 28 -2.48 -8.53 38.49
N LEU A 29 -1.40 -8.67 37.70
CA LEU A 29 -0.09 -9.12 38.19
C LEU A 29 0.63 -8.06 39.04
N GLY A 30 0.24 -6.78 38.94
CA GLY A 30 0.86 -5.69 39.69
C GLY A 30 2.18 -5.22 39.07
N ILE A 31 2.31 -5.32 37.76
CA ILE A 31 3.51 -4.98 36.99
C ILE A 31 3.21 -3.83 36.01
N SER A 32 4.27 -3.14 35.57
CA SER A 32 4.15 -2.12 34.52
C SER A 32 3.85 -2.76 33.16
N ARG A 33 3.24 -1.99 32.25
CA ARG A 33 3.04 -2.40 30.84
C ARG A 33 4.36 -2.58 30.09
N GLU A 34 5.41 -1.91 30.57
CA GLU A 34 6.77 -1.93 30.02
C GLU A 34 7.65 -2.98 30.69
N ALA A 35 7.10 -3.80 31.60
CA ALA A 35 7.86 -4.80 32.34
C ALA A 35 8.54 -5.83 31.42
N SER A 36 9.75 -6.20 31.79
CA SER A 36 10.54 -7.23 31.09
C SER A 36 9.89 -8.62 31.23
N GLU A 37 10.26 -9.56 30.37
CA GLU A 37 9.74 -10.95 30.47
C GLU A 37 10.12 -11.60 31.81
N ASP A 38 11.33 -11.30 32.32
CA ASP A 38 11.80 -11.81 33.60
C ASP A 38 10.96 -11.28 34.77
N GLU A 39 10.59 -9.99 34.74
CA GLU A 39 9.72 -9.37 35.75
C GLU A 39 8.31 -9.96 35.73
N ILE A 40 7.76 -10.22 34.53
CA ILE A 40 6.45 -10.87 34.36
C ILE A 40 6.48 -12.27 34.98
N GLN A 41 7.53 -13.05 34.70
CA GLN A 41 7.68 -14.41 35.21
C GLN A 41 7.91 -14.43 36.72
N ALA A 42 8.71 -13.49 37.24
CA ALA A 42 8.97 -13.33 38.67
C ALA A 42 7.69 -12.98 39.43
N ALA A 43 6.90 -12.02 38.92
CA ALA A 43 5.62 -11.63 39.51
C ALA A 43 4.63 -12.81 39.52
N ARG A 44 4.54 -13.58 38.44
CA ARG A 44 3.72 -14.81 38.40
C ARG A 44 4.15 -15.79 39.49
N ARG A 45 5.45 -16.15 39.54
CA ARG A 45 5.97 -17.11 40.53
C ARG A 45 5.68 -16.68 41.96
N PHE A 46 5.91 -15.41 42.27
CA PHE A 46 5.62 -14.84 43.59
C PHE A 46 4.14 -14.96 43.96
N LEU A 47 3.23 -14.55 43.06
CA LEU A 47 1.79 -14.58 43.32
C LEU A 47 1.24 -16.02 43.38
N VAL A 48 1.68 -16.92 42.51
CA VAL A 48 1.24 -18.33 42.56
C VAL A 48 1.64 -18.98 43.88
N ASN A 49 2.86 -18.72 44.37
CA ASN A 49 3.32 -19.26 45.65
C ASN A 49 2.55 -18.67 46.85
N GLN A 50 2.23 -17.38 46.81
CA GLN A 50 1.50 -16.70 47.88
C GLN A 50 0.02 -17.13 47.97
N TYR A 51 -0.61 -17.47 46.84
CA TYR A 51 -2.04 -17.79 46.77
C TYR A 51 -2.33 -19.25 46.38
N ALA A 52 -1.36 -20.16 46.58
CA ALA A 52 -1.43 -21.57 46.18
C ALA A 52 -2.62 -22.33 46.80
N GLY A 53 -3.12 -21.88 47.96
CA GLY A 53 -4.26 -22.48 48.65
C GLY A 53 -5.64 -22.21 48.03
N HIS A 54 -5.74 -21.30 47.06
CA HIS A 54 -7.03 -20.95 46.43
C HIS A 54 -6.96 -21.14 44.90
N LYS A 55 -7.50 -22.26 44.39
CA LYS A 55 -7.49 -22.59 42.95
C LYS A 55 -7.95 -21.45 42.02
N PRO A 56 -9.08 -20.75 42.31
CA PRO A 56 -9.52 -19.63 41.46
C PRO A 56 -8.54 -18.45 41.44
N SER A 57 -7.78 -18.24 42.52
CA SER A 57 -6.74 -17.20 42.58
C SER A 57 -5.60 -17.52 41.62
N VAL A 58 -5.14 -18.77 41.64
CA VAL A 58 -4.04 -19.25 40.80
C VAL A 58 -4.43 -19.16 39.33
N ASP A 59 -5.63 -19.63 38.97
CA ASP A 59 -6.15 -19.57 37.60
C ASP A 59 -6.28 -18.12 37.08
N ALA A 60 -6.70 -17.18 37.95
CA ALA A 60 -6.75 -15.77 37.59
C ALA A 60 -5.36 -15.15 37.34
N ILE A 61 -4.31 -15.64 38.02
CA ILE A 61 -2.91 -15.22 37.84
C ILE A 61 -2.35 -15.80 36.53
N GLU A 62 -2.57 -17.08 36.27
CA GLU A 62 -2.12 -17.75 35.05
C GLU A 62 -2.78 -17.18 33.79
N SER A 63 -4.09 -16.98 33.83
CA SER A 63 -4.82 -16.33 32.73
C SER A 63 -4.35 -14.88 32.46
N ALA A 64 -3.83 -14.18 33.46
CA ALA A 64 -3.24 -12.85 33.29
C ALA A 64 -1.93 -12.91 32.52
N HIS A 65 -1.08 -13.87 32.90
CA HIS A 65 0.20 -14.13 32.25
C HIS A 65 -0.01 -14.51 30.78
N ASP A 66 -0.90 -15.44 30.49
CA ASP A 66 -1.14 -15.92 29.12
C ASP A 66 -1.66 -14.81 28.21
N LYS A 67 -2.50 -13.91 28.74
CA LYS A 67 -2.95 -12.72 28.00
C LYS A 67 -1.81 -11.78 27.63
N ILE A 68 -0.84 -11.57 28.52
CA ILE A 68 0.33 -10.72 28.25
C ILE A 68 1.19 -11.36 27.17
N ILE A 69 1.41 -12.68 27.24
CA ILE A 69 2.18 -13.42 26.23
C ILE A 69 1.48 -13.34 24.87
N MET A 70 0.17 -13.57 24.82
CA MET A 70 -0.61 -13.43 23.58
C MET A 70 -0.54 -12.01 23.02
N GLN A 71 -0.65 -10.99 23.87
CA GLN A 71 -0.55 -9.60 23.43
C GLN A 71 0.82 -9.29 22.81
N LYS A 72 1.93 -9.69 23.48
CA LYS A 72 3.29 -9.56 22.92
C LYS A 72 3.45 -10.34 21.61
N PHE A 73 2.82 -11.49 21.46
CA PHE A 73 2.83 -12.26 20.22
C PHE A 73 2.09 -11.54 19.09
N TYR A 74 0.90 -10.99 19.35
CA TYR A 74 0.15 -10.19 18.37
C TYR A 74 0.91 -8.96 17.93
N ASP A 75 1.55 -8.25 18.88
CA ASP A 75 2.35 -7.06 18.58
C ASP A 75 3.58 -7.40 17.71
N ARG A 76 4.19 -8.58 17.89
CA ARG A 76 5.28 -9.09 17.01
C ARG A 76 4.77 -9.56 15.65
N LYS A 77 3.60 -10.19 15.57
CA LYS A 77 3.04 -10.76 14.33
C LYS A 77 2.44 -9.70 13.40
N ASN A 78 1.84 -8.65 13.96
CA ASN A 78 1.24 -7.54 13.22
C ASN A 78 1.83 -6.22 13.73
N PRO A 79 3.08 -5.88 13.36
CA PRO A 79 3.59 -4.54 13.63
C PRO A 79 2.61 -3.55 12.98
N LYS A 80 2.11 -2.59 13.76
CA LYS A 80 1.22 -1.54 13.24
C LYS A 80 1.93 -0.84 12.10
N ILE A 81 1.57 -1.20 10.87
CA ILE A 81 2.18 -0.61 9.68
C ILE A 81 1.62 0.82 9.62
N ASP A 82 2.41 1.76 10.10
CA ASP A 82 2.13 3.18 9.92
C ASP A 82 2.30 3.52 8.43
N LEU A 83 1.24 3.27 7.64
CA LEU A 83 1.17 3.59 6.21
C LEU A 83 1.63 5.03 5.94
N LYS A 84 1.28 5.96 6.83
CA LYS A 84 1.70 7.37 6.74
C LYS A 84 3.22 7.56 6.81
N LYS A 85 3.91 6.78 7.65
CA LYS A 85 5.37 6.82 7.77
C LYS A 85 6.03 6.18 6.54
N LYS A 86 5.53 5.02 6.10
CA LYS A 86 6.04 4.31 4.92
C LYS A 86 5.85 5.12 3.63
N VAL A 87 4.73 5.82 3.47
CA VAL A 87 4.48 6.72 2.35
C VAL A 87 5.42 7.93 2.37
N ARG A 88 5.72 8.49 3.55
CA ARG A 88 6.68 9.59 3.71
C ARG A 88 8.10 9.17 3.35
N GLU A 89 8.53 7.99 3.81
CA GLU A 89 9.85 7.43 3.48
C GLU A 89 9.96 7.10 1.98
N MET A 90 8.92 6.53 1.36
CA MET A 90 8.91 6.27 -0.07
C MET A 90 9.00 7.57 -0.89
N LYS A 91 8.25 8.62 -0.52
CA LYS A 91 8.31 9.94 -1.17
C LYS A 91 9.69 10.61 -1.03
N GLN A 92 10.49 10.20 -0.05
CA GLN A 92 11.83 10.70 0.21
C GLN A 92 12.92 9.94 -0.58
N SER A 93 12.57 8.84 -1.26
CA SER A 93 13.49 8.12 -2.15
C SER A 93 13.90 9.00 -3.33
N ARG A 94 15.22 9.08 -3.59
CA ARG A 94 15.82 9.82 -4.72
C ARG A 94 15.20 9.43 -6.07
N PHE A 95 14.78 8.17 -6.21
CA PHE A 95 14.13 7.67 -7.43
C PHE A 95 12.73 8.28 -7.60
N ILE A 96 11.93 8.34 -6.54
CA ILE A 96 10.59 8.94 -6.60
C ILE A 96 10.69 10.45 -6.79
N GLN A 97 11.68 11.12 -6.20
CA GLN A 97 11.95 12.54 -6.46
C GLN A 97 12.40 12.80 -7.90
N PHE A 98 13.22 11.93 -8.49
CA PHE A 98 13.61 12.02 -9.89
C PHE A 98 12.40 11.83 -10.83
N VAL A 99 11.56 10.83 -10.57
CA VAL A 99 10.34 10.60 -11.36
C VAL A 99 9.33 11.74 -11.17
N THR A 100 9.08 12.21 -9.94
CA THR A 100 8.13 13.30 -9.67
C THR A 100 8.63 14.68 -10.13
N SER A 101 9.95 14.92 -10.18
CA SER A 101 10.49 16.17 -10.73
C SER A 101 10.35 16.26 -12.26
N ARG A 102 10.23 15.11 -12.94
CA ARG A 102 9.95 14.99 -14.38
C ARG A 102 8.46 14.99 -14.72
N PHE A 103 7.61 14.69 -13.74
CA PHE A 103 6.16 14.61 -13.89
C PHE A 103 5.45 15.72 -13.10
N GLN A 104 5.08 16.82 -13.78
CA GLN A 104 4.31 17.90 -13.14
C GLN A 104 2.82 17.64 -13.33
N THR A 105 2.03 17.62 -12.26
CA THR A 105 0.56 17.58 -12.35
C THR A 105 0.07 18.87 -13.04
N PRO A 106 -0.41 18.79 -14.29
CA PRO A 106 -0.97 19.95 -14.99
C PRO A 106 -2.24 20.45 -14.31
N SER A 107 -2.66 21.67 -14.66
CA SER A 107 -3.99 22.17 -14.29
C SER A 107 -5.09 21.33 -14.94
N THR A 108 -6.20 21.14 -14.22
CA THR A 108 -7.35 20.32 -14.66
C THR A 108 -7.87 20.71 -16.04
N ASN A 109 -7.84 21.99 -16.38
CA ASN A 109 -8.26 22.50 -17.70
C ASN A 109 -7.41 21.95 -18.84
N VAL A 110 -6.10 21.78 -18.62
CA VAL A 110 -5.19 21.21 -19.61
C VAL A 110 -5.44 19.71 -19.77
N ILE A 111 -5.65 18.99 -18.66
CA ILE A 111 -6.01 17.56 -18.68
C ILE A 111 -7.28 17.32 -19.50
N ILE A 112 -8.32 18.11 -19.25
CA ILE A 112 -9.61 17.98 -19.94
C ILE A 112 -9.45 18.31 -21.43
N LYS A 113 -8.76 19.40 -21.78
CA LYS A 113 -8.54 19.80 -23.18
C LYS A 113 -7.79 18.74 -23.98
N THR A 114 -6.71 18.18 -23.41
CA THR A 114 -5.96 17.11 -24.08
C THR A 114 -6.77 15.82 -24.12
N ALA A 115 -7.47 15.45 -23.04
CA ALA A 115 -8.29 14.24 -22.98
C ALA A 115 -9.40 14.26 -24.03
N ILE A 116 -10.12 15.38 -24.18
CA ILE A 116 -11.15 15.53 -25.22
C ILE A 116 -10.54 15.36 -26.61
N ALA A 117 -9.38 15.98 -26.88
CA ALA A 117 -8.72 15.87 -28.18
C ALA A 117 -8.37 14.41 -28.53
N PHE A 118 -7.75 13.67 -27.60
CA PHE A 118 -7.39 12.27 -27.82
C PHE A 118 -8.59 11.33 -27.82
N LEU A 119 -9.66 11.62 -27.07
CA LEU A 119 -10.92 10.87 -27.13
C LEU A 119 -11.63 11.03 -28.47
N VAL A 120 -11.67 12.26 -29.01
CA VAL A 120 -12.24 12.52 -30.34
C VAL A 120 -11.41 11.80 -31.41
N LEU A 121 -10.08 11.85 -31.32
CA LEU A 121 -9.18 11.10 -32.21
C LEU A 121 -9.41 9.58 -32.11
N GLY A 122 -9.50 9.02 -30.90
CA GLY A 122 -9.75 7.60 -30.68
C GLY A 122 -11.13 7.15 -31.19
N ALA A 123 -12.17 7.96 -30.96
CA ALA A 123 -13.51 7.71 -31.50
C ALA A 123 -13.51 7.77 -33.03
N LEU A 124 -12.80 8.73 -33.63
CA LEU A 124 -12.67 8.84 -35.09
C LEU A 124 -11.94 7.64 -35.68
N THR A 125 -10.89 7.15 -35.02
CA THR A 125 -10.18 5.91 -35.40
C THR A 125 -11.05 4.67 -35.30
N PHE A 126 -11.89 4.58 -34.28
CA PHE A 126 -12.79 3.46 -34.10
C PHE A 126 -13.96 3.46 -35.10
N LEU A 127 -14.54 4.63 -35.37
CA LEU A 127 -15.72 4.77 -36.22
C LEU A 127 -15.38 4.80 -37.72
N PHE A 128 -14.19 5.31 -38.08
CA PHE A 128 -13.73 5.41 -39.47
C PHE A 128 -12.33 4.79 -39.63
N PRO A 129 -12.22 3.45 -39.58
CA PRO A 129 -10.98 2.78 -39.92
C PRO A 129 -10.72 2.94 -41.43
N THR A 130 -9.63 3.65 -41.78
CA THR A 130 -9.19 3.86 -43.17
C THR A 130 -8.61 2.59 -43.80
N GLU A 131 -8.71 2.44 -45.13
CA GLU A 131 -8.26 1.23 -45.84
C GLU A 131 -6.75 0.97 -45.71
N GLU A 132 -5.95 2.03 -45.54
CA GLU A 132 -4.50 2.00 -45.33
C GLU A 132 -4.09 1.94 -43.83
N GLY A 133 -5.05 1.68 -42.93
CA GLY A 133 -4.83 1.70 -41.47
C GLY A 133 -4.80 3.12 -40.88
N PRO A 134 -4.77 3.29 -39.54
CA PRO A 134 -4.94 4.57 -38.85
C PRO A 134 -3.73 5.52 -38.93
N THR A 135 -2.86 5.37 -39.94
CA THR A 135 -1.59 6.08 -40.07
C THR A 135 -1.73 7.61 -40.03
N LEU A 136 -2.72 8.15 -40.75
CA LEU A 136 -2.99 9.59 -40.75
C LEU A 136 -3.48 10.10 -39.38
N GLN A 137 -4.31 9.32 -38.70
CA GLN A 137 -4.83 9.66 -37.37
C GLN A 137 -3.72 9.63 -36.32
N VAL A 138 -2.81 8.66 -36.43
CA VAL A 138 -1.58 8.57 -35.63
C VAL A 138 -0.67 9.77 -35.87
N ALA A 139 -0.46 10.18 -37.13
CA ALA A 139 0.33 11.38 -37.45
C ALA A 139 -0.27 12.66 -36.85
N ILE A 140 -1.60 12.84 -36.94
CA ILE A 140 -2.31 13.97 -36.33
C ILE A 140 -2.16 13.94 -34.80
N SER A 141 -2.24 12.76 -34.18
CA SER A 141 -2.06 12.60 -32.74
C SER A 141 -0.64 12.98 -32.27
N LEU A 142 0.38 12.68 -33.09
CA LEU A 142 1.77 13.08 -32.82
C LEU A 142 1.95 14.60 -32.88
N ILE A 143 1.41 15.23 -33.92
CA ILE A 143 1.44 16.70 -34.06
C ILE A 143 0.71 17.37 -32.90
N ALA A 144 -0.47 16.86 -32.52
CA ALA A 144 -1.23 17.35 -31.37
C ALA A 144 -0.45 17.21 -30.06
N THR A 145 0.24 16.08 -29.86
CA THR A 145 1.11 15.84 -28.69
C THR A 145 2.22 16.88 -28.61
N ILE A 146 2.95 17.09 -29.72
CA ILE A 146 4.05 18.08 -29.78
C ILE A 146 3.50 19.49 -29.54
N TYR A 147 2.35 19.84 -30.11
CA TYR A 147 1.70 21.13 -29.92
C TYR A 147 1.33 21.37 -28.46
N PHE A 148 0.68 20.41 -27.79
CA PHE A 148 0.30 20.56 -26.39
C PHE A 148 1.51 20.64 -25.45
N ILE A 149 2.57 19.84 -25.71
CA ILE A 149 3.81 19.96 -24.95
C ILE A 149 4.47 21.32 -25.19
N HIS A 150 4.46 21.81 -26.43
CA HIS A 150 5.01 23.13 -26.76
C HIS A 150 4.23 24.26 -26.08
N ASP A 151 2.91 24.20 -26.06
CA ASP A 151 2.07 25.20 -25.39
C ASP A 151 2.37 25.29 -23.89
N ARG A 152 2.69 24.14 -23.26
CA ARG A 152 3.05 24.08 -21.84
C ARG A 152 4.49 24.48 -21.53
N LEU A 153 5.45 23.97 -22.29
CA LEU A 153 6.89 24.15 -22.00
C LEU A 153 7.48 25.39 -22.67
N LYS A 154 6.76 26.01 -23.61
CA LYS A 154 7.18 27.15 -24.43
C LYS A 154 8.54 26.95 -25.13
N SER A 155 9.01 25.70 -25.23
CA SER A 155 10.28 25.32 -25.84
C SER A 155 10.03 24.37 -27.01
N LYS A 156 10.53 24.71 -28.20
CA LYS A 156 10.32 23.91 -29.42
C LYS A 156 11.10 22.59 -29.37
N LEU A 157 12.37 22.64 -28.95
CA LEU A 157 13.26 21.48 -28.93
C LEU A 157 12.82 20.44 -27.89
N ARG A 158 12.45 20.87 -26.69
CA ARG A 158 11.93 19.97 -25.64
C ARG A 158 10.60 19.35 -26.05
N ALA A 159 9.71 20.14 -26.64
CA ALA A 159 8.42 19.62 -27.11
C ALA A 159 8.58 18.56 -28.20
N PHE A 160 9.50 18.78 -29.14
CA PHE A 160 9.82 17.79 -30.16
C PHE A 160 10.45 16.52 -29.57
N LEU A 161 11.46 16.66 -28.69
CA LEU A 161 12.12 15.50 -28.07
C LEU A 161 11.17 14.68 -27.21
N TYR A 162 10.29 15.31 -26.43
CA TYR A 162 9.31 14.59 -25.62
C TYR A 162 8.20 14.00 -26.46
N GLY A 163 7.71 14.73 -27.47
CA GLY A 163 6.72 14.20 -28.41
C GLY A 163 7.25 12.97 -29.14
N ALA A 164 8.42 13.09 -29.80
CA ALA A 164 9.08 11.99 -30.49
C ALA A 164 9.45 10.83 -29.55
N GLY A 165 10.01 11.14 -28.38
CA GLY A 165 10.37 10.13 -27.37
C GLY A 165 9.14 9.35 -26.87
N SER A 166 8.03 10.04 -26.62
CA SER A 166 6.79 9.39 -26.21
C SER A 166 6.14 8.57 -27.31
N PHE A 167 6.25 9.01 -28.57
CA PHE A 167 5.81 8.26 -29.73
C PHE A 167 6.62 6.98 -29.92
N ILE A 168 7.95 7.06 -29.88
CA ILE A 168 8.83 5.88 -29.99
C ILE A 168 8.53 4.89 -28.85
N PHE A 169 8.37 5.40 -27.62
CA PHE A 169 8.02 4.56 -26.48
C PHE A 169 6.65 3.89 -26.67
N ALA A 170 5.64 4.66 -27.09
CA ALA A 170 4.29 4.14 -27.34
C ALA A 170 4.25 3.12 -28.48
N TRP A 171 5.01 3.37 -29.54
CA TRP A 171 5.16 2.46 -30.68
C TRP A 171 5.84 1.14 -30.29
N LEU A 172 6.95 1.21 -29.55
CA LEU A 172 7.67 0.03 -29.05
C LEU A 172 6.78 -0.77 -28.09
N LEU A 173 6.09 -0.09 -27.18
CA LEU A 173 5.19 -0.72 -26.23
C LEU A 173 3.99 -1.35 -26.95
N GLY A 174 3.37 -0.66 -27.90
CA GLY A 174 2.27 -1.19 -28.71
C GLY A 174 2.69 -2.42 -29.53
N THR A 175 3.87 -2.38 -30.14
CA THR A 175 4.46 -3.53 -30.86
C THR A 175 4.75 -4.69 -29.92
N PHE A 176 5.34 -4.42 -28.75
CA PHE A 176 5.60 -5.43 -27.73
C PHE A 176 4.30 -6.08 -27.22
N LEU A 177 3.26 -5.31 -26.93
CA LEU A 177 1.94 -5.81 -26.54
C LEU A 177 1.30 -6.67 -27.64
N MET A 178 1.41 -6.25 -28.90
CA MET A 178 0.93 -7.02 -30.05
C MET A 178 1.62 -8.39 -30.14
N VAL A 179 2.93 -8.45 -29.92
CA VAL A 179 3.74 -9.68 -30.02
C VAL A 179 3.67 -10.54 -28.76
N SER A 180 3.49 -9.94 -27.58
CA SER A 180 3.65 -10.62 -26.28
C SER A 180 2.32 -11.05 -25.63
N VAL A 181 1.19 -10.38 -25.92
CA VAL A 181 -0.07 -10.57 -25.17
C VAL A 181 -1.18 -11.29 -25.97
N ILE A 182 -0.97 -11.69 -27.23
CA ILE A 182 -2.09 -12.20 -28.05
C ILE A 182 -1.81 -13.57 -28.70
N PRO A 183 -2.26 -14.68 -28.09
CA PRO A 183 -3.02 -15.69 -28.83
C PRO A 183 -4.36 -15.07 -29.27
N PRO A 184 -4.93 -15.46 -30.42
CA PRO A 184 -6.03 -14.75 -31.06
C PRO A 184 -7.22 -14.61 -30.10
N LEU A 185 -7.49 -13.38 -29.66
CA LEU A 185 -8.67 -13.06 -28.86
C LEU A 185 -9.93 -13.41 -29.69
N PRO A 186 -10.78 -14.35 -29.24
CA PRO A 186 -11.92 -14.85 -30.04
C PRO A 186 -13.06 -13.84 -30.24
N LEU A 187 -12.97 -12.66 -29.62
CA LEU A 187 -14.00 -11.61 -29.69
C LEU A 187 -13.80 -10.61 -30.82
N VAL A 188 -12.64 -10.59 -31.48
CA VAL A 188 -12.31 -9.54 -32.45
C VAL A 188 -11.72 -10.15 -33.71
N LYS A 189 -12.57 -10.40 -34.70
CA LYS A 189 -12.19 -10.98 -35.99
C LYS A 189 -11.43 -9.95 -36.84
N GLY A 190 -10.15 -10.21 -37.11
CA GLY A 190 -9.41 -9.66 -38.25
C GLY A 190 -8.17 -8.80 -37.90
N PRO A 191 -7.16 -8.76 -38.79
CA PRO A 191 -5.90 -8.04 -38.59
C PRO A 191 -6.08 -6.53 -38.32
N ARG A 192 -7.11 -5.92 -38.91
CA ARG A 192 -7.43 -4.49 -38.74
C ARG A 192 -7.77 -4.09 -37.31
N SER A 193 -8.32 -4.99 -36.50
CA SER A 193 -8.71 -4.64 -35.15
C SER A 193 -7.52 -4.57 -34.20
N PHE A 194 -6.43 -5.28 -34.49
CA PHE A 194 -5.19 -5.15 -33.73
C PHE A 194 -4.54 -3.79 -33.95
N GLU A 195 -4.58 -3.26 -35.17
CA GLU A 195 -4.10 -1.91 -35.50
C GLU A 195 -4.90 -0.81 -34.79
N VAL A 196 -6.21 -1.01 -34.64
CA VAL A 196 -7.08 -0.09 -33.88
C VAL A 196 -6.75 -0.14 -32.38
N ILE A 197 -6.48 -1.33 -31.82
CA ILE A 197 -6.11 -1.46 -30.39
C ILE A 197 -4.73 -0.84 -30.12
N THR A 198 -3.73 -1.08 -30.97
CA THR A 198 -2.39 -0.52 -30.79
C THR A 198 -2.38 1.00 -30.96
N SER A 199 -3.18 1.55 -31.88
CA SER A 199 -3.36 3.01 -32.00
C SER A 199 -4.08 3.62 -30.80
N LEU A 200 -5.11 2.97 -30.24
CA LEU A 200 -5.76 3.41 -29.00
C LEU A 200 -4.79 3.45 -27.79
N ILE A 201 -3.96 2.42 -27.64
CA ILE A 201 -2.91 2.37 -26.61
C ILE A 201 -1.90 3.50 -26.84
N THR A 202 -1.53 3.74 -28.10
CA THR A 202 -0.63 4.83 -28.49
C THR A 202 -1.22 6.19 -28.10
N TYR A 203 -2.50 6.44 -28.37
CA TYR A 203 -3.17 7.68 -27.98
C TYR A 203 -3.21 7.87 -26.47
N ALA A 204 -3.45 6.81 -25.69
CA ALA A 204 -3.44 6.88 -24.24
C ALA A 204 -2.05 7.26 -23.69
N LEU A 205 -0.99 6.68 -24.24
CA LEU A 205 0.40 6.97 -23.84
C LEU A 205 0.83 8.37 -24.27
N LEU A 206 0.46 8.80 -25.48
CA LEU A 206 0.71 10.16 -25.97
C LEU A 206 -0.04 11.20 -25.12
N TRP A 207 -1.28 10.91 -24.72
CA TRP A 207 -2.04 11.76 -23.80
C TRP A 207 -1.35 11.87 -22.43
N VAL A 208 -0.93 10.74 -21.83
CA VAL A 208 -0.19 10.76 -20.56
C VAL A 208 1.10 11.57 -20.70
N SER A 209 1.84 11.39 -21.81
CA SER A 209 3.05 12.15 -22.08
C SER A 209 2.76 13.65 -22.20
N SER A 210 1.80 14.06 -23.02
CA SER A 210 1.47 15.49 -23.23
C SER A 210 1.00 16.16 -21.95
N THR A 211 0.35 15.39 -21.09
CA THR A 211 -0.34 15.89 -19.90
C THR A 211 0.59 15.94 -18.70
N TYR A 212 1.50 14.97 -18.53
CA TYR A 212 2.29 14.88 -17.31
C TYR A 212 3.79 15.15 -17.47
N LEU A 213 4.39 15.08 -18.68
CA LEU A 213 5.82 15.40 -18.84
C LEU A 213 6.12 16.90 -18.69
N LYS A 214 7.28 17.19 -18.08
CA LYS A 214 7.88 18.53 -17.90
C LYS A 214 9.18 18.72 -18.70
#